data_AF-Q1V2R8-F1
#
_entry.id   AF-Q1V2R8-F1
#
_cell.length_a   1.000
_cell.length_b   1.000
_cell.length_c   1.000
_cell.angle_alpha   90.00
_cell.angle_beta   90.00
_cell.angle_gamma   90.00
#
_symmetry.space_group_name_H-M   'P 1'
#
loop_
_entity.id
_entity.type
_entity.pdbx_description
1 polymer ?
#
loop_
_entity_poly.entity_id
_entity_poly.type
_entity_poly.pdbx_seq_one_letter_code
_entity_poly.pdbx_strand_id
1 'polypeptide(L)' 'MKVYIIWLLGVIAWNYLVPNAAPIEDVIVAVLLSFLSIGLKKVFK' A
#
# COMPACT_ATOMS: atom_id res chain seq x y z
N MET A 1 -3.03 -12.21 7.74
CA MET A 1 -4.10 -11.20 7.71
C MET A 1 -3.67 -9.80 8.15
N LYS A 2 -2.92 -9.61 9.24
CA LYS A 2 -2.49 -8.27 9.71
C LYS A 2 -1.81 -7.41 8.63
N VAL A 3 -0.80 -7.96 7.94
CA VAL A 3 -0.09 -7.23 6.86
C VAL A 3 -1.01 -6.87 5.70
N TYR A 4 -1.95 -7.76 5.34
CA TYR A 4 -2.93 -7.48 4.29
C TYR A 4 -3.87 -6.33 4.68
N ILE A 5 -4.32 -6.29 5.94
CA ILE A 5 -5.16 -5.18 6.43
C ILE A 5 -4.40 -3.86 6.37
N ILE A 6 -3.13 -3.84 6.77
CA ILE A 6 -2.28 -2.63 6.68
C ILE A 6 -2.12 -2.19 5.22
N TRP A 7 -1.88 -3.14 4.31
CA TRP A 7 -1.80 -2.86 2.88
C TRP A 7 -3.11 -2.28 2.34
N LEU A 8 -4.25 -2.89 2.68
CA LEU A 8 -5.57 -2.44 2.25
C LEU A 8 -5.90 -1.04 2.76
N LEU A 9 -5.60 -0.75 4.03
CA LEU A 9 -5.72 0.60 4.58
C LEU A 9 -4.84 1.60 3.85
N GLY A 10 -3.63 1.21 3.44
CA GLY A 10 -2.75 2.04 2.62
C GLY A 10 -3.35 2.36 1.25
N VAL A 11 -3.94 1.37 0.57
CA VAL A 11 -4.62 1.56 -0.73
C VAL A 11 -5.82 2.50 -0.57
N ILE A 12 -6.66 2.27 0.44
CA ILE A 12 -7.80 3.13 0.73
C ILE A 12 -7.32 4.56 1.01
N ALA A 13 -6.35 4.72 1.92
CA ALA A 13 -5.81 6.04 2.26
C ALA A 13 -5.29 6.78 1.02
N TRP A 14 -4.55 6.10 0.13
CA TRP A 14 -4.06 6.70 -1.11
C TRP A 14 -5.19 7.21 -2.01
N ASN A 15 -6.20 6.37 -2.27
CA ASN A 15 -7.33 6.71 -3.14
C ASN A 15 -8.15 7.91 -2.62
N TYR A 16 -8.30 8.06 -1.30
CA TYR A 16 -9.07 9.16 -0.72
C TYR A 16 -8.25 10.44 -0.48
N LEU A 17 -6.95 10.32 -0.20
CA LEU A 17 -6.07 11.48 0.02
C LEU A 17 -5.60 12.11 -1.30
N VAL A 18 -5.47 11.32 -2.37
CA VAL A 18 -4.99 11.77 -3.69
C VAL A 18 -5.94 11.29 -4.80
N PRO A 19 -7.18 11.82 -4.88
CA PRO A 19 -8.22 11.29 -5.77
C PRO A 19 -7.98 11.54 -7.27
N ASN A 20 -7.06 12.42 -7.64
CA ASN A 20 -6.71 12.74 -9.02
C ASN A 20 -5.31 12.23 -9.40
N ALA A 21 -4.79 11.24 -8.67
CA ALA A 21 -3.51 10.62 -9.01
C ALA A 21 -3.54 10.08 -10.45
N ALA A 22 -2.46 10.31 -11.19
CA ALA A 22 -2.28 9.72 -12.50
C ALA A 22 -2.10 8.19 -12.36
N PRO A 23 -2.48 7.39 -13.37
CA PRO A 23 -2.34 5.94 -13.30
C PRO A 23 -0.93 5.45 -12.96
N ILE A 24 0.11 6.18 -13.37
CA ILE A 24 1.50 5.86 -13.04
C ILE A 24 1.81 6.03 -11.55
N GLU A 25 1.22 7.03 -10.89
CA GLU A 25 1.40 7.29 -9.47
C GLU A 25 0.75 6.18 -8.64
N ASP A 26 -0.44 5.72 -9.02
CA ASP A 26 -1.12 4.58 -8.41
C ASP A 26 -0.27 3.30 -8.50
N VAL A 27 0.35 3.05 -9.66
CA VAL A 27 1.25 1.90 -9.86
C VAL A 27 2.49 2.02 -8.97
N ILE A 28 3.10 3.20 -8.88
CA ILE A 28 4.27 3.44 -8.02
C ILE A 28 3.90 3.17 -6.56
N VAL A 29 2.76 3.67 -6.08
CA VAL A 29 2.33 3.46 -4.69
C VAL A 29 2.00 2.00 -4.42
N ALA A 30 1.36 1.29 -5.36
CA ALA A 30 1.13 -0.15 -5.22
C ALA A 30 2.45 -0.93 -5.10
N VAL A 31 3.49 -0.56 -5.85
CA VAL A 31 4.83 -1.15 -5.75
C VAL A 31 5.46 -0.84 -4.38
N LEU A 32 5.41 0.40 -3.91
CA LEU A 32 5.92 0.78 -2.59
C LEU A 32 5.21 0.03 -1.45
N LEU A 33 3.88 -0.08 -1.51
CA LEU A 33 3.08 -0.84 -0.54
C LEU A 33 3.41 -2.35 -0.59
N SER A 34 3.81 -2.87 -1.75
CA SER A 34 4.25 -4.26 -1.89
C SER A 34 5.59 -4.49 -1.18
N PHE A 35 6.56 -3.58 -1.34
CA PHE A 35 7.82 -3.63 -0.58
C PHE A 35 7.61 -3.49 0.92
N LEU A 36 6.73 -2.56 1.34
CA LEU A 36 6.32 -2.41 2.73
C LEU A 36 5.76 -3.74 3.28
N SER A 37 4.88 -4.39 2.53
CA SER A 37 4.28 -5.67 2.92
C SER A 37 5.31 -6.79 3.09
N ILE A 38 6.34 -6.84 2.23
CA ILE A 38 7.45 -7.79 2.36
C ILE A 38 8.24 -7.53 3.65
N GLY A 39 8.54 -6.26 3.96
CA GLY A 39 9.20 -5.87 5.21
C GLY A 39 8.39 -6.22 6.45
N LEU A 40 7.10 -5.85 6.46
CA LEU A 40 6.20 -6.11 7.59
C LEU A 40 5.98 -7.61 7.84
N LYS A 41 5.97 -8.45 6.80
CA LYS A 41 5.91 -9.92 6.99
C LYS A 41 7.09 -10.47 7.77
N LYS A 42 8.27 -9.82 7.73
CA LYS A 42 9.44 -10.22 8.52
C LYS A 42 9.32 -9.78 9.98
N VAL A 43 8.68 -8.64 10.23
CA VAL A 43 8.44 -8.10 11.58
C VAL A 43 7.36 -8.89 12.30
N PHE A 44 6.26 -9.20 11.61
CA PHE A 44 5.12 -9.94 12.16
C PHE A 44 5.24 -11.46 11.98
N LYS A 45 6.45 -12.02 12.10
CA LYS A 45 6.69 -13.47 12.00
C LYS A 45 5.87 -14.26 13.02
#